data_AF-A0A3D1IVN4-F1
#
_entry.id   AF-A0A3D1IVN4-F1
#
_cell.length_a   1.000
_cell.length_b   1.000
_cell.length_c   1.000
_cell.angle_alpha   90.00
_cell.angle_beta   90.00
_cell.angle_gamma   90.00
#
_symmetry.space_group_name_H-M   'P 1'
#
loop_
_entity.id
_entity.type
_entity.pdbx_description
1 polymer ?
#
loop_
_entity_poly.entity_id
_entity_poly.type
_entity_poly.pdbx_seq_one_letter_code
_entity_poly.pdbx_strand_id
1 'polypeptide(L)'
;MNHMKRLILCTVALAFGDFVSAAAPNILFIVSEDNGPEMGCYGTPIRTPHLDRLAREGTLFRNAYVPQAGCSQSRAAFLTGLYPHQNGQIGLATWEYSM
;
A
#
# COMPACT_ATOMS: atom_id res chain seq x y z
N MET A 1 -20.98 39.11 35.65
CA MET A 1 -21.05 37.64 35.43
C MET A 1 -21.27 37.20 33.97
N ASN A 2 -21.59 38.12 33.05
CA ASN A 2 -21.97 37.77 31.67
C ASN A 2 -20.84 37.94 30.64
N HIS A 3 -19.78 38.71 30.96
CA HIS A 3 -18.61 38.87 30.09
C HIS A 3 -17.61 37.71 30.20
N MET A 4 -17.40 37.18 31.42
CA MET A 4 -16.54 36.01 31.64
C MET A 4 -17.09 34.75 30.92
N LYS A 5 -18.41 34.57 30.92
CA LYS A 5 -19.09 33.46 30.21
C LYS A 5 -18.98 33.58 28.68
N ARG A 6 -19.04 34.80 28.14
CA ARG A 6 -18.86 35.07 26.70
C ARG A 6 -17.41 34.85 26.26
N LEU A 7 -16.44 35.16 27.12
CA LEU A 7 -15.03 34.94 26.83
C LEU A 7 -14.71 33.43 26.77
N ILE A 8 -15.21 32.64 27.73
CA ILE A 8 -15.07 31.17 27.75
C ILE A 8 -15.77 30.52 26.55
N LEU A 9 -16.94 31.04 26.15
CA LEU A 9 -17.69 30.50 25.01
C LEU A 9 -16.95 30.73 23.67
N CYS A 10 -16.24 31.85 23.50
CA CYS A 10 -15.42 32.09 22.31
C CYS A 10 -14.16 31.23 22.27
N THR A 11 -13.49 30.95 23.40
CA THR A 11 -12.30 30.09 23.41
C THR A 11 -12.62 28.63 23.12
N VAL A 12 -13.79 28.13 23.52
CA VAL A 12 -14.23 26.77 23.19
C VAL A 12 -14.54 26.65 21.69
N ALA A 13 -15.12 27.67 21.06
CA ALA A 13 -15.42 27.64 19.62
C ALA A 13 -14.15 27.61 18.74
N LEU A 14 -13.05 28.22 19.17
CA LEU A 14 -11.76 28.14 18.46
C LEU A 14 -11.03 26.80 18.63
N ALA A 15 -11.38 25.99 19.63
CA ALA A 15 -10.79 24.68 19.87
C ALA A 15 -11.40 23.56 19.00
N PHE A 16 -12.58 23.80 18.41
CA PHE A 16 -13.20 22.94 17.41
C PHE A 16 -12.92 23.45 15.99
N GLY A 17 -11.65 23.79 15.72
CA GLY A 17 -11.21 24.11 14.37
C GLY A 17 -11.55 22.95 13.43
N ASP A 18 -12.12 23.29 12.27
CA ASP A 18 -12.52 22.36 11.24
C ASP A 18 -11.39 21.36 10.95
N PHE A 19 -11.62 20.09 11.25
CA PHE A 19 -10.87 19.02 10.59
C PHE A 19 -11.26 19.09 9.11
N VAL A 20 -10.52 19.89 8.34
CA VAL A 20 -10.51 19.79 6.89
C VAL A 20 -10.22 18.32 6.59
N SER A 21 -11.23 17.63 6.08
CA SER A 21 -11.06 16.31 5.49
C SER A 21 -10.12 16.52 4.32
N ALA A 22 -8.84 16.23 4.53
CA ALA A 22 -7.86 16.25 3.47
C ALA A 22 -8.42 15.38 2.33
N ALA A 23 -8.49 15.94 1.13
CA ALA A 23 -9.02 15.24 -0.03
C ALA A 23 -8.35 13.85 -0.11
N ALA A 24 -9.15 12.80 -0.33
CA ALA A 24 -8.64 11.45 -0.38
C ALA A 24 -7.50 11.38 -1.42
N PRO A 25 -6.34 10.80 -1.06
CA PRO A 25 -5.23 10.72 -2.00
C PRO A 25 -5.60 9.80 -3.17
N ASN A 26 -5.09 10.12 -4.35
CA ASN A 26 -5.12 9.17 -5.46
C ASN A 26 -4.14 8.03 -5.16
N ILE A 27 -4.58 6.79 -5.36
CA ILE A 27 -3.73 5.60 -5.18
C ILE A 27 -3.38 5.04 -6.55
N LEU A 28 -2.09 5.05 -6.90
CA LEU A 28 -1.55 4.38 -8.07
C LEU A 28 -0.86 3.08 -7.63
N PHE A 29 -1.48 1.94 -7.96
CA PHE A 29 -0.91 0.62 -7.66
C PHE A 29 -0.24 0.05 -8.92
N ILE A 30 1.08 -0.11 -8.86
CA ILE A 30 1.91 -0.60 -9.98
C ILE A 30 2.43 -2.00 -9.62
N VAL A 31 2.21 -2.96 -10.51
CA VAL A 31 2.70 -4.33 -10.37
C VAL A 31 3.59 -4.67 -11.56
N SER A 32 4.75 -5.26 -11.29
CA SER A 32 5.62 -5.84 -12.31
C SER A 32 5.49 -7.36 -12.27
N GLU A 33 5.35 -7.99 -13.43
CA GLU A 33 5.32 -9.46 -13.54
C GLU A 33 6.75 -10.01 -13.53
N ASP A 34 6.94 -11.15 -12.87
CA ASP A 34 8.19 -11.94 -12.81
C ASP A 34 9.47 -11.15 -12.46
N ASN A 35 9.33 -10.11 -11.63
CA ASN A 35 10.44 -9.28 -11.17
C ASN A 35 10.92 -9.70 -9.77
N GLY A 36 12.22 -9.93 -9.62
CA GLY A 36 12.88 -10.10 -8.33
C GLY A 36 13.53 -8.80 -7.82
N PRO A 37 14.48 -8.87 -6.88
CA PRO A 37 15.19 -7.71 -6.35
C PRO A 37 16.29 -7.18 -7.30
N GLU A 38 16.30 -7.55 -8.59
CA GLU A 38 17.33 -7.16 -9.57
C GLU A 38 17.20 -5.72 -10.08
N MET A 39 17.02 -4.76 -9.16
CA MET A 39 16.91 -3.32 -9.44
C MET A 39 18.05 -2.55 -8.75
N GLY A 40 18.40 -1.39 -9.28
CA GLY A 40 19.47 -0.53 -8.74
C GLY A 40 19.21 -0.14 -7.28
N CYS A 41 17.95 0.17 -6.93
CA CYS A 41 17.54 0.48 -5.56
C CYS A 41 17.75 -0.65 -4.53
N TYR A 42 17.89 -1.90 -4.99
CA TYR A 42 18.23 -3.05 -4.15
C TYR A 42 19.75 -3.36 -4.14
N GLY A 43 20.57 -2.57 -4.83
CA GLY A 43 22.04 -2.69 -4.82
C GLY A 43 22.63 -3.52 -5.95
N THR A 44 21.84 -3.84 -6.97
CA THR A 44 22.33 -4.56 -8.16
C THR A 44 22.94 -3.58 -9.18
N PRO A 45 23.79 -4.05 -10.12
CA PRO A 45 24.38 -3.19 -11.16
C PRO A 45 23.37 -2.81 -12.27
N ILE A 46 22.12 -3.24 -12.20
CA ILE A 46 21.09 -2.97 -13.21
C ILE A 46 20.61 -1.53 -13.09
N ARG A 47 20.55 -0.83 -14.24
CA ARG A 47 20.21 0.59 -14.29
C ARG A 47 18.70 0.80 -14.36
N THR A 48 18.09 1.20 -13.24
CA THR A 48 16.64 1.43 -13.11
C THR A 48 16.29 2.83 -12.60
N PRO A 49 16.70 3.92 -13.30
CA PRO A 49 16.78 5.27 -12.72
C PRO A 49 15.44 5.83 -12.23
N HIS A 50 14.32 5.45 -12.87
CA HIS A 50 12.98 5.89 -12.46
C HIS A 50 12.48 5.16 -11.20
N LEU A 51 12.75 3.86 -11.07
CA LEU A 51 12.43 3.08 -9.87
C LEU A 51 13.36 3.46 -8.71
N ASP A 52 14.62 3.76 -9.00
CA ASP A 52 15.59 4.23 -8.00
C ASP A 52 15.17 5.59 -7.43
N ARG A 53 14.64 6.48 -8.29
CA ARG A 53 14.06 7.76 -7.83
C ARG A 53 12.84 7.52 -6.95
N LEU A 54 11.91 6.66 -7.38
CA LEU A 54 10.70 6.33 -6.61
C LEU A 54 11.06 5.78 -5.22
N ALA A 55 12.06 4.89 -5.14
CA ALA A 55 12.53 4.32 -3.89
C ALA A 55 13.17 5.37 -2.95
N ARG A 56 13.88 6.37 -3.49
CA ARG A 56 14.47 7.47 -2.69
C ARG A 56 13.44 8.47 -2.17
N GLU A 57 12.38 8.72 -2.93
CA GLU A 57 11.30 9.64 -2.57
C GLU A 57 10.26 9.00 -1.66
N GLY A 58 10.31 7.68 -1.50
CA GLY A 58 9.36 6.89 -0.72
C GLY A 58 10.02 5.97 0.30
N THR A 59 9.37 4.84 0.57
CA THR A 59 9.86 3.79 1.46
C THR A 59 10.14 2.53 0.66
N LEU A 60 11.36 2.00 0.78
CA LEU A 60 11.79 0.75 0.16
C LEU A 60 11.76 -0.40 1.19
N PHE A 61 10.96 -1.42 0.93
CA PHE A 61 10.95 -2.63 1.75
C PHE A 61 12.04 -3.59 1.27
N ARG A 62 13.09 -3.81 2.08
CA ARG A 62 14.16 -4.75 1.74
C ARG A 62 13.74 -6.21 1.82
N ASN A 63 12.71 -6.50 2.63
CA ASN A 63 12.17 -7.83 2.85
C ASN A 63 10.66 -7.79 2.59
N ALA A 64 10.26 -8.07 1.36
CA ALA A 64 8.87 -8.19 0.95
C ALA A 64 8.68 -9.55 0.25
N TYR A 65 7.67 -10.30 0.67
CA TYR A 65 7.45 -11.67 0.20
C TYR A 65 6.03 -11.83 -0.35
N VAL A 66 5.89 -12.60 -1.42
CA VAL A 66 4.59 -13.04 -1.91
C VAL A 66 4.11 -14.25 -1.11
N PRO A 67 2.79 -14.37 -0.85
CA PRO A 67 2.24 -15.55 -0.20
C PRO A 67 2.43 -16.85 -0.99
N GLN A 68 2.52 -16.76 -2.33
CA GLN A 68 2.77 -17.88 -3.22
C GLN A 68 3.46 -17.36 -4.50
N ALA A 69 4.56 -17.99 -4.90
CA ALA A 69 5.30 -17.69 -6.13
C ALA A 69 4.58 -18.21 -7.40
N GLY A 70 3.35 -17.75 -7.61
CA GLY A 70 2.49 -18.09 -8.74
C GLY A 70 1.63 -16.88 -9.11
N CYS A 71 1.57 -16.55 -10.39
CA CYS A 71 1.05 -15.26 -10.84
C CYS A 71 -0.42 -15.04 -10.41
N SER A 72 -1.27 -16.04 -10.62
CA SER A 72 -2.70 -15.95 -10.30
C SER A 72 -2.96 -15.92 -8.79
N GLN A 73 -2.24 -16.72 -8.02
CA GLN A 73 -2.36 -16.84 -6.56
C GLN A 73 -1.82 -15.59 -5.87
N SER A 74 -0.66 -15.08 -6.31
CA SER A 74 -0.06 -13.83 -5.82
C SER A 74 -0.98 -12.64 -6.06
N ARG A 75 -1.52 -12.50 -7.28
CA ARG A 75 -2.49 -11.44 -7.62
C ARG A 75 -3.77 -11.52 -6.80
N ALA A 76 -4.35 -12.72 -6.69
CA ALA A 76 -5.53 -12.91 -5.85
C ALA A 76 -5.26 -12.49 -4.40
N ALA A 77 -4.08 -12.80 -3.86
CA ALA A 77 -3.76 -12.47 -2.48
C ALA A 77 -3.69 -10.96 -2.23
N PHE A 78 -3.00 -10.18 -3.06
CA PHE A 78 -2.94 -8.72 -2.85
C PHE A 78 -4.23 -7.99 -3.22
N LEU A 79 -5.05 -8.53 -4.13
CA LEU A 79 -6.35 -7.93 -4.49
C LEU A 79 -7.43 -8.18 -3.44
N THR A 80 -7.36 -9.32 -2.75
CA THR A 80 -8.35 -9.70 -1.73
C THR A 80 -7.89 -9.41 -0.30
N GLY A 81 -6.58 -9.25 -0.08
CA GLY A 81 -6.00 -9.18 1.27
C GLY A 81 -6.02 -10.52 2.01
N LEU A 82 -6.28 -11.63 1.31
CA LEU A 82 -6.43 -12.98 1.88
C LEU A 82 -5.35 -13.92 1.35
N TYR A 83 -4.92 -14.88 2.16
CA TYR A 83 -4.01 -15.93 1.70
C TYR A 83 -4.68 -16.83 0.64
N PRO A 84 -3.89 -17.51 -0.23
CA PRO A 84 -4.43 -18.44 -1.23
C PRO A 84 -5.40 -19.50 -0.69
N HIS A 85 -5.13 -20.05 0.50
CA HIS A 85 -6.02 -21.04 1.13
C HIS A 85 -7.34 -20.45 1.65
N GLN A 86 -7.46 -19.12 1.73
CA GLN A 86 -8.68 -18.42 2.15
C GLN A 86 -9.48 -17.90 0.95
N ASN A 87 -8.81 -17.49 -0.13
CA ASN A 87 -9.46 -16.97 -1.33
C ASN A 87 -9.75 -18.05 -2.40
N GLY A 88 -9.27 -19.29 -2.19
CA GLY A 88 -9.52 -20.43 -3.07
C GLY A 88 -8.64 -20.47 -4.33
N GLN A 89 -7.80 -19.46 -4.56
CA GLN A 89 -6.87 -19.44 -5.68
C GLN A 89 -5.59 -20.20 -5.31
N ILE A 90 -5.67 -21.53 -5.34
CA ILE A 90 -4.60 -22.42 -4.88
C ILE A 90 -3.71 -22.92 -6.05
N GLY A 91 -4.21 -22.87 -7.28
CA GLY A 91 -3.52 -23.40 -8.47
C GLY A 91 -3.76 -22.58 -9.73
N LEU A 92 -2.99 -22.88 -10.78
CA LEU A 92 -3.32 -22.45 -12.14
C LEU A 92 -4.33 -23.41 -12.75
N ALA A 93 -5.26 -22.91 -13.57
CA ALA A 93 -6.23 -23.75 -14.27
C ALA A 93 -5.56 -24.85 -15.14
N THR A 94 -4.33 -24.62 -15.58
CA THR A 94 -3.53 -25.55 -16.39
C THR A 94 -2.86 -26.66 -15.58
N TRP A 95 -2.90 -26.60 -14.25
CA TRP A 95 -2.25 -27.57 -13.36
C TRP A 95 -3.19 -28.70 -12.93
N GLU A 96 -4.35 -28.85 -13.58
CA GLU A 96 -5.34 -29.91 -13.33
C GLU A 96 -5.51 -30.20 -11.83
N TYR A 97 -5.90 -29.18 -11.06
CA TYR A 97 -6.04 -29.30 -9.62
C TYR A 97 -7.18 -30.28 -9.28
N SER A 98 -6.85 -31.55 -9.12
CA SER A 98 -7.68 -32.53 -8.41
C SER A 98 -7.49 -32.26 -6.93
N MET A 99 -8.53 -31.74 -6.27
CA MET A 99 -8.64 -31.86 -4.81
C MET A 99 -8.77 -33.34 -4.41
#